data_AF-A0A9D4PA84-F1
#
_entry.id   AF-A0A9D4PA84-F1
#
_cell.length_a   1.000
_cell.length_b   1.000
_cell.length_c   1.000
_cell.angle_alpha   90.00
_cell.angle_beta   90.00
_cell.angle_gamma   90.00
#
_symmetry.space_group_name_H-M   'P 1'
#
loop_
_entity.id
_entity.type
_entity.pdbx_description
1 polymer ?
#
loop_
_entity_poly.entity_id
_entity_poly.type
_entity_poly.pdbx_seq_one_letter_code
_entity_poly.pdbx_strand_id
1 'polypeptide(L)'
;MDLLKVPEVLQLAGNVTENWKRFKQTFESFLQATAATDQPKTEASKAALLLSTSGDEALDVFNNFQFGPNEDKKDYSTVVRQFDAYCAEVSNEVHER
;
A
#
# COMPACT_ATOMS: atom_id res chain seq x y z
N MET A 1 -8.12 23.04 10.35
CA MET A 1 -9.02 21.89 10.17
C MET A 1 -8.37 21.00 9.15
N ASP A 2 -7.46 20.17 9.64
CA ASP A 2 -6.70 19.22 8.84
C ASP A 2 -7.72 18.20 8.31
N LEU A 3 -8.17 18.44 7.08
CA LEU A 3 -9.00 17.53 6.32
C LEU A 3 -8.25 16.22 6.30
N LEU A 4 -8.74 15.25 7.07
CA LEU A 4 -8.34 13.85 6.99
C LEU A 4 -8.67 13.40 5.57
N LYS A 5 -7.76 13.66 4.62
CA LYS A 5 -7.89 13.18 3.26
C LYS A 5 -7.77 11.68 3.37
N VAL A 6 -8.93 11.04 3.22
CA VAL A 6 -9.00 9.59 3.01
C VAL A 6 -8.03 9.29 1.87
N PRO A 7 -7.10 8.33 2.02
CA PRO A 7 -6.19 7.98 0.95
C PRO A 7 -7.02 7.65 -0.29
N GLU A 8 -6.74 8.32 -1.41
CA GLU A 8 -7.35 7.95 -2.69
C GLU A 8 -6.91 6.54 -3.07
N VAL A 9 -7.76 5.81 -3.80
CA VAL A 9 -7.44 4.46 -4.30
C VAL A 9 -6.09 4.45 -5.01
N LEU A 10 -5.33 3.38 -4.83
CA LEU A 10 -3.99 3.28 -5.42
C LEU A 10 -4.11 3.25 -6.94
N GLN A 11 -3.63 4.29 -7.59
CA GLN A 11 -3.64 4.37 -9.05
C GLN A 11 -2.41 3.68 -9.64
N LEU A 12 -2.62 2.46 -10.17
CA LEU A 12 -1.60 1.68 -10.89
C LEU A 12 -1.48 2.07 -12.38
N ALA A 13 -2.03 3.22 -12.78
CA ALA A 13 -1.95 3.76 -14.13
C ALA A 13 -1.00 4.97 -14.23
N GLY A 14 -0.28 5.07 -15.34
CA GLY A 14 0.67 6.16 -15.58
C GLY A 14 1.92 6.04 -14.72
N ASN A 15 2.24 7.05 -13.91
CA ASN A 15 3.43 7.07 -13.06
C ASN A 15 3.20 6.33 -11.73
N VAL A 16 3.15 4.99 -11.81
CA VAL A 16 2.82 4.09 -10.69
C VAL A 16 3.71 4.31 -9.47
N THR A 17 5.02 4.50 -9.68
CA THR A 17 5.97 4.72 -8.59
C THR A 17 5.65 5.99 -7.80
N GLU A 18 5.32 7.09 -8.48
CA GLU A 18 4.99 8.36 -7.83
C GLU A 18 3.62 8.30 -7.14
N ASN A 19 2.64 7.65 -7.77
CA ASN A 19 1.33 7.40 -7.19
C ASN A 19 1.43 6.57 -5.90
N TRP A 20 2.23 5.49 -5.92
CA TRP A 20 2.49 4.66 -4.75
C TRP A 20 3.18 5.45 -3.63
N LYS A 21 4.17 6.28 -3.94
CA LYS A 21 4.83 7.15 -2.94
C LYS A 21 3.83 8.09 -2.27
N ARG A 22 2.98 8.77 -3.05
CA ARG A 22 1.93 9.68 -2.54
C ARG A 22 0.89 8.94 -1.71
N PHE A 23 0.45 7.77 -2.18
CA PHE A 23 -0.48 6.91 -1.48
C PHE A 23 0.09 6.49 -0.12
N LYS A 24 1.32 5.96 -0.07
CA LYS A 24 2.01 5.58 1.18
C LYS A 24 2.05 6.73 2.18
N GLN A 25 2.50 7.91 1.77
CA GLN A 25 2.56 9.07 2.68
C GLN A 25 1.19 9.45 3.24
N THR A 26 0.16 9.45 2.39
CA THR A 26 -1.22 9.77 2.81
C THR A 26 -1.77 8.67 3.71
N PHE A 27 -1.49 7.41 3.41
CA PHE A 27 -1.89 6.25 4.19
C PHE A 27 -1.21 6.22 5.56
N GLU A 28 0.08 6.53 5.67
CA GLU A 28 0.79 6.65 6.94
C GLU A 28 0.20 7.76 7.81
N SER A 29 -0.11 8.91 7.20
CA SER A 29 -0.78 10.02 7.89
C SER A 29 -2.18 9.60 8.38
N PHE A 30 -2.92 8.86 7.54
CA PHE A 30 -4.22 8.30 7.90
C PHE A 30 -4.10 7.26 9.02
N LEU A 31 -3.08 6.39 8.99
CA LEU A 31 -2.81 5.44 10.06
C LEU A 31 -2.50 6.15 11.38
N GLN A 32 -1.68 7.19 11.36
CA GLN A 32 -1.37 7.99 12.55
C GLN A 32 -2.61 8.70 13.08
N ALA A 33 -3.43 9.28 12.21
CA ALA A 33 -4.64 9.98 12.60
C ALA A 33 -5.75 9.05 13.13
N THR A 34 -5.84 7.84 12.57
CA THR A 34 -6.83 6.83 12.98
C THR A 34 -6.31 5.89 14.07
N ALA A 35 -5.01 5.90 14.37
CA ALA A 35 -4.45 5.14 15.48
C ALA A 35 -4.92 5.81 16.78
N ALA A 36 -5.73 5.08 17.54
CA ALA A 36 -6.04 5.52 18.89
C ALA A 36 -4.75 5.48 19.71
N THR A 37 -4.48 6.55 20.48
CA THR A 37 -3.29 6.66 21.34
C THR A 37 -3.13 5.47 22.30
N ASP A 38 -4.23 4.79 22.63
CA ASP A 38 -4.28 3.66 23.56
C ASP A 38 -4.21 2.28 22.87
N GLN A 39 -4.44 2.20 21.55
CA GLN A 39 -4.41 0.94 20.79
C GLN A 39 -3.64 1.11 19.48
N PRO A 40 -2.32 0.85 19.48
CA PRO A 40 -1.57 0.82 18.25
C PRO A 40 -2.10 -0.29 17.33
N LYS A 41 -2.33 0.05 16.06
CA LYS A 41 -2.73 -0.94 15.06
C LYS A 41 -1.61 -1.95 14.88
N THR A 42 -1.96 -3.24 14.92
CA THR A 42 -1.04 -4.33 14.60
C THR A 42 -0.66 -4.28 13.12
N GLU A 43 0.46 -4.90 12.74
CA GLU A 43 0.90 -4.95 11.35
C GLU A 43 -0.15 -5.60 10.44
N ALA A 44 -0.81 -6.66 10.93
CA ALA A 44 -1.95 -7.29 10.27
C ALA A 44 -3.09 -6.31 9.98
N SER A 45 -3.46 -5.48 10.96
CA SER A 45 -4.50 -4.46 10.75
C SER A 45 -4.05 -3.38 9.77
N LYS A 46 -2.78 -2.95 9.81
CA LYS A 46 -2.23 -1.98 8.85
C LYS A 46 -2.24 -2.54 7.43
N ALA A 47 -1.83 -3.79 7.24
CA ALA A 47 -1.86 -4.46 5.94
C ALA A 47 -3.30 -4.60 5.41
N ALA A 48 -4.24 -5.03 6.25
CA ALA A 48 -5.65 -5.12 5.87
C ALA A 48 -6.26 -3.76 5.50
N LEU A 49 -5.94 -2.71 6.26
CA LEU A 49 -6.34 -1.34 5.95
C LEU A 49 -5.74 -0.86 4.64
N LEU A 50 -4.46 -1.16 4.38
CA LEU A 50 -3.81 -0.81 3.13
C LEU A 50 -4.58 -1.43 1.98
N LEU A 51 -4.81 -2.75 1.99
CA LEU A 51 -5.57 -3.44 0.93
C LEU A 51 -7.00 -2.88 0.78
N SER A 52 -7.66 -2.59 1.90
CA SER A 52 -9.02 -2.03 1.89
C SER A 52 -9.07 -0.62 1.30
N THR A 53 -8.02 0.19 1.48
CA THR A 53 -7.96 1.58 0.98
C THR A 53 -7.37 1.66 -0.43
N SER A 54 -6.54 0.69 -0.80
CA SER A 54 -5.87 0.63 -2.11
C SER A 54 -6.84 0.31 -3.24
N GLY A 55 -7.98 -0.33 -2.94
CA GLY A 55 -9.00 -0.71 -3.92
C GLY A 55 -8.80 -2.10 -4.52
N ASP A 56 -9.76 -2.53 -5.35
CA ASP A 56 -9.82 -3.89 -5.93
C ASP A 56 -8.58 -4.24 -6.77
N GLU A 57 -8.07 -3.29 -7.57
CA GLU A 57 -6.86 -3.51 -8.39
C GLU A 57 -5.64 -3.89 -7.54
N ALA A 58 -5.42 -3.18 -6.44
CA ALA A 58 -4.32 -3.50 -5.53
C ALA A 58 -4.53 -4.84 -4.83
N LEU A 59 -5.77 -5.22 -4.58
CA LEU A 59 -6.14 -6.52 -4.03
C LEU A 59 -5.82 -7.66 -5.01
N ASP A 60 -6.09 -7.46 -6.31
CA ASP A 60 -5.72 -8.40 -7.37
C ASP A 60 -4.19 -8.57 -7.46
N VAL A 61 -3.45 -7.46 -7.48
CA VAL A 61 -1.99 -7.45 -7.44
C VAL A 61 -1.45 -8.18 -6.20
N PHE A 62 -2.04 -7.90 -5.04
CA PHE A 62 -1.68 -8.57 -3.79
C PHE A 62 -1.95 -10.07 -3.82
N ASN A 63 -3.06 -10.51 -4.42
CA ASN A 63 -3.37 -11.92 -4.60
C ASN A 63 -2.38 -12.61 -5.55
N ASN A 64 -1.80 -11.86 -6.48
CA ASN A 64 -0.79 -12.35 -7.41
C ASN A 64 0.64 -12.34 -6.82
N PHE A 65 0.84 -11.73 -5.65
CA PHE A 65 2.14 -11.73 -4.99
C PHE A 65 2.53 -13.12 -4.50
N GLN A 66 3.76 -13.51 -4.82
CA GLN A 66 4.36 -14.73 -4.32
C GLN A 66 5.14 -14.43 -3.05
N PHE A 67 4.54 -14.75 -1.90
CA PHE A 67 5.22 -14.68 -0.61
C PHE A 67 6.07 -15.94 -0.39
N GLY A 68 7.31 -15.76 0.04
CA GLY A 68 8.19 -16.86 0.45
C GLY A 68 7.70 -17.57 1.71
N PRO A 69 8.29 -18.74 2.04
CA PRO A 69 7.88 -19.55 3.20
C PRO A 69 8.12 -18.86 4.56
N ASN A 70 8.96 -17.82 4.61
CA ASN A 70 9.24 -17.02 5.80
C ASN A 70 8.60 -15.63 5.77
N GLU A 71 7.80 -15.33 4.73
CA GLU A 71 7.17 -14.02 4.56
C GLU A 71 5.72 -14.09 5.03
N ASP A 72 5.35 -13.20 5.95
CA ASP A 72 3.98 -13.16 6.44
C ASP A 72 3.18 -12.12 5.65
N LYS A 73 2.14 -12.57 4.94
CA LYS A 73 1.24 -11.70 4.18
C LYS A 73 0.41 -10.74 5.03
N LYS A 74 0.43 -10.89 6.35
CA LYS A 74 -0.17 -9.96 7.32
C LYS A 74 0.86 -8.96 7.83
N ASP A 75 2.13 -9.15 7.55
CA ASP A 75 3.17 -8.21 7.93
C ASP A 75 3.16 -7.00 6.98
N TYR A 76 2.90 -5.83 7.54
CA TYR A 76 2.78 -4.60 6.76
C TYR A 76 4.09 -4.27 6.01
N SER A 77 5.24 -4.52 6.63
CA SER A 77 6.54 -4.27 6.00
C SER A 77 6.73 -5.15 4.75
N THR A 78 6.38 -6.43 4.87
CA THR A 78 6.42 -7.40 3.78
C THR A 78 5.49 -6.99 2.64
N VAL A 79 4.24 -6.67 2.94
CA VAL A 79 3.26 -6.22 1.94
C VAL A 79 3.74 -4.96 1.22
N VAL A 80 4.19 -3.94 1.97
CA VAL A 80 4.68 -2.67 1.40
C VAL A 80 5.90 -2.89 0.51
N ARG A 81 6.84 -3.75 0.92
CA ARG A 81 8.03 -4.07 0.13
C ARG A 81 7.65 -4.71 -1.22
N GLN A 82 6.69 -5.64 -1.20
CA GLN A 82 6.23 -6.31 -2.41
C GLN A 82 5.54 -5.33 -3.37
N PHE A 83 4.71 -4.42 -2.84
CA PHE A 83 4.15 -3.32 -3.63
C PHE A 83 5.22 -2.37 -4.16
N ASP A 84 6.27 -2.05 -3.40
CA ASP A 84 7.36 -1.20 -3.85
C ASP A 84 8.08 -1.81 -5.06
N ALA A 85 8.38 -3.11 -4.99
CA ALA A 85 8.97 -3.86 -6.09
C ALA A 85 8.05 -3.90 -7.32
N TYR A 86 6.76 -4.20 -7.13
CA TYR A 86 5.77 -4.19 -8.21
C TYR A 86 5.65 -2.82 -8.89
N CYS A 87 5.53 -1.75 -8.09
CA CYS A 87 5.42 -0.39 -8.61
C CYS A 87 6.70 0.08 -9.32
N ALA A 88 7.87 -0.47 -8.96
CA ALA A 88 9.12 -0.21 -9.67
C ALA A 88 9.19 -0.99 -11.00
N GLU A 89 8.75 -2.25 -11.02
CA GLU A 89 8.74 -3.10 -12.22
C GLU A 89 7.77 -2.58 -13.28
N VAL A 90 6.54 -2.24 -12.88
CA VAL A 90 5.51 -1.67 -13.79
C VAL A 90 5.97 -0.34 -14.38
N SER A 91 6.63 0.50 -13.57
CA SER A 91 7.19 1.78 -14.03
C SER A 91 8.31 1.58 -15.06
N ASN A 92 9.12 0.55 -14.89
CA ASN A 92 10.15 0.18 -15.86
C ASN A 92 9.53 -0.32 -17.17
N GLU A 93 8.52 -1.19 -17.12
CA GLU A 93 7.84 -1.69 -18.34
C GLU A 93 7.20 -0.56 -19.16
N VAL A 94 6.63 0.45 -18.50
CA VAL A 94 6.01 1.61 -19.19
C VAL A 94 7.04 2.50 -19.88
N HIS A 95 8.28 2.57 -19.39
CA HIS A 95 9.31 3.44 -19.98
C HIS A 95 9.97 2.86 -21.24
N GLU A 96 9.83 1.55 -21.47
CA GLU A 96 10.50 0.84 -22.58
C GLU A 96 9.60 0.62 -23.82
N ARG A 97 8.45 1.31 -23.93
CA ARG A 97 7.48 1.15 -25.04
C ARG A 97 7.42 2.37 -25.96
#